data_AF-A0ABD3UYL5-F1
#
_entry.id   AF-A0ABD3UYL5-F1
#
_cell.length_a   1.000
_cell.length_b   1.000
_cell.length_c   1.000
_cell.angle_alpha   90.00
_cell.angle_beta   90.00
_cell.angle_gamma   90.00
#
_symmetry.space_group_name_H-M   'P 1'
#
loop_
_entity.id
_entity.type
_entity.pdbx_description
1 polymer ?
#
loop_
_entity_poly.entity_id
_entity_poly.type
_entity_poly.pdbx_seq_one_letter_code
_entity_poly.pdbx_strand_id
1 'polypeptide(L)'
;MLQRYRHEICEKYFKEIRSYLKDKPTILHLVNEDFAIDNTVVDSKLVALKKKIVEVASQQPYWGEEVPARWILLERELMRLKAAGIKVIPRTLLEAFNQAEDVPISREELDLFLKFQNDIGTILYFSLEVLKDKIVLVPQWMIDALKSLITAEMFVLRNVPAVAKKWDMFNKSGQLSPELIGL
;
A
#
# COMPACT_ATOMS: atom_id res chain seq x y z
N MET A 1 -17.49 29.54 -22.42
CA MET A 1 -18.50 28.45 -22.28
C MET A 1 -17.88 27.14 -21.78
N LEU A 2 -16.88 26.57 -22.46
CA LEU A 2 -16.28 25.26 -22.11
C LEU A 2 -15.69 25.15 -20.69
N GLN A 3 -14.96 26.15 -20.20
CA GLN A 3 -14.41 26.12 -18.83
C GLN A 3 -15.49 26.14 -17.74
N ARG A 4 -16.59 26.86 -17.96
CA ARG A 4 -17.71 26.96 -17.02
C ARG A 4 -18.47 25.63 -16.93
N TYR A 5 -18.70 24.99 -18.07
CA TYR A 5 -19.29 23.66 -18.15
C TYR A 5 -18.43 22.60 -17.46
N ARG A 6 -17.10 22.63 -17.68
CA ARG A 6 -16.16 21.72 -16.99
C ARG A 6 -16.19 21.90 -15.48
N HIS A 7 -16.24 23.15 -15.00
CA HIS A 7 -16.33 23.45 -13.58
C HIS A 7 -17.63 22.91 -12.96
N GLU A 8 -18.78 23.14 -13.61
CA GLU A 8 -20.09 22.65 -13.13
C GLU A 8 -20.14 21.11 -13.03
N ILE A 9 -19.52 20.40 -13.99
CA ILE A 9 -19.41 18.93 -13.93
C ILE A 9 -18.53 18.48 -12.76
N CYS A 10 -17.36 19.10 -12.57
CA CYS A 10 -16.47 18.75 -11.46
C CYS A 10 -17.17 18.97 -10.11
N GLU A 11 -17.86 20.09 -9.93
CA GLU A 11 -18.62 20.40 -8.71
C GLU A 11 -19.73 19.37 -8.44
N LYS A 12 -20.41 18.91 -9.49
CA LYS A 12 -21.40 17.84 -9.36
C LYS A 12 -20.75 16.55 -8.84
N TYR A 13 -19.64 16.11 -9.45
CA TYR A 13 -18.93 14.90 -9.02
C TYR A 13 -18.40 15.02 -7.59
N PHE A 14 -17.84 16.16 -7.19
CA PHE A 14 -17.38 16.37 -5.81
C PHE A 14 -18.52 16.24 -4.81
N LYS A 15 -19.69 16.82 -5.10
CA LYS A 15 -20.88 16.68 -4.25
C LYS A 15 -21.34 15.23 -4.13
N GLU A 16 -21.37 14.49 -5.24
CA GLU A 16 -21.77 13.08 -5.25
C GLU A 16 -20.80 12.22 -4.44
N ILE A 17 -19.49 12.38 -4.65
CA ILE A 17 -18.45 11.65 -3.90
C ILE A 17 -18.55 11.98 -2.41
N ARG A 18 -18.61 13.27 -2.05
CA ARG A 18 -18.72 13.67 -0.64
C ARG A 18 -20.00 13.14 -0.01
N SER A 19 -21.14 13.19 -0.71
CA SER A 19 -22.39 12.63 -0.21
C SER A 19 -22.32 11.12 0.02
N TYR A 20 -21.65 10.38 -0.88
CA TYR A 20 -21.45 8.95 -0.74
C TYR A 20 -20.55 8.57 0.44
N LEU A 21 -19.55 9.42 0.75
CA LEU A 21 -18.61 9.19 1.84
C LEU A 21 -19.14 9.61 3.22
N LYS A 22 -20.20 10.43 3.30
CA LYS A 22 -20.75 10.98 4.56
C LYS A 22 -21.08 9.91 5.59
N ASP A 23 -21.69 8.81 5.16
CA ASP A 23 -22.16 7.74 6.05
C ASP A 23 -21.10 6.65 6.29
N LYS A 24 -19.88 6.85 5.80
CA LYS A 24 -18.79 5.87 5.89
C LYS A 24 -17.75 6.27 6.92
N PRO A 25 -17.10 5.31 7.60
CA PRO A 25 -15.98 5.60 8.51
C PRO A 25 -14.85 6.41 7.88
N THR A 26 -14.70 6.34 6.55
CA THR A 26 -13.73 7.10 5.76
C THR A 26 -13.89 8.62 5.85
N ILE A 27 -15.07 9.12 6.29
CA ILE A 27 -15.31 10.56 6.44
C ILE A 27 -14.32 11.22 7.42
N LEU A 28 -13.84 10.48 8.41
CA LEU A 28 -12.87 10.94 9.41
C LEU A 28 -11.51 11.28 8.80
N HIS A 29 -11.20 10.72 7.63
CA HIS A 29 -9.93 10.90 6.94
C HIS A 29 -10.08 11.81 5.70
N LEU A 30 -11.27 12.37 5.47
CA LEU A 30 -11.53 13.20 4.30
C LEU A 30 -10.99 14.61 4.49
N VAL A 31 -10.05 15.01 3.64
CA VAL A 31 -9.55 16.39 3.60
C VAL A 31 -10.62 17.31 2.97
N ASN A 32 -10.84 18.47 3.58
CA ASN A 32 -11.82 19.46 3.12
C ASN A 32 -11.30 20.32 1.95
N GLU A 33 -10.79 19.67 0.91
CA GLU A 33 -10.37 20.33 -0.33
C GLU A 33 -10.49 19.35 -1.51
N ASP A 34 -10.99 19.84 -2.65
CA ASP A 34 -11.25 19.03 -3.84
C ASP A 34 -10.38 19.48 -5.03
N PHE A 35 -9.75 18.52 -5.71
CA PHE A 35 -8.83 18.79 -6.82
C PHE A 35 -9.29 18.08 -8.09
N ALA A 36 -9.70 18.85 -9.11
CA ALA A 36 -9.99 18.33 -10.44
C ALA A 36 -8.77 18.55 -11.34
N ILE A 37 -8.00 17.48 -11.56
CA ILE A 37 -6.70 17.51 -12.26
C ILE A 37 -6.83 16.83 -13.61
N ASP A 38 -6.29 17.46 -14.64
CA ASP A 38 -6.11 16.86 -15.95
C ASP A 38 -4.66 16.36 -16.11
N ASN A 39 -4.46 15.04 -16.04
CA ASN A 39 -3.14 14.42 -16.14
C ASN A 39 -2.57 14.42 -17.57
N THR A 40 -3.33 14.89 -18.58
CA THR A 40 -2.85 14.96 -19.97
C THR A 40 -2.13 16.28 -20.28
N VAL A 41 -2.23 17.26 -19.38
CA VAL A 41 -1.61 18.59 -19.52
C VAL A 41 -0.82 18.96 -18.28
N VAL A 42 0.05 19.97 -18.40
CA VAL A 42 0.71 20.57 -17.23
C VAL A 42 -0.32 21.42 -16.47
N ASP A 43 -1.03 20.79 -15.55
CA ASP A 43 -2.06 21.44 -14.75
C ASP A 43 -1.47 22.07 -13.48
N SER A 44 -1.68 23.37 -13.29
CA SER A 44 -1.25 24.08 -12.07
C SER A 44 -1.90 23.52 -10.80
N LYS A 45 -3.06 22.86 -10.91
CA LYS A 45 -3.73 22.19 -9.79
C LYS A 45 -2.96 20.98 -9.27
N LEU A 46 -2.11 20.36 -10.10
CA LEU A 46 -1.21 19.31 -9.62
C LEU A 46 -0.21 19.85 -8.60
N VAL A 47 0.26 21.08 -8.80
CA VAL A 47 1.16 21.76 -7.84
C VAL A 47 0.42 22.03 -6.53
N ALA A 48 -0.83 22.49 -6.61
CA ALA A 48 -1.67 22.70 -5.44
C ALA A 48 -1.92 21.39 -4.66
N LEU A 49 -2.26 20.30 -5.35
CA LEU A 49 -2.43 18.99 -4.73
C LEU A 49 -1.14 18.52 -4.05
N LYS A 50 0.02 18.62 -4.71
CA LYS A 50 1.32 18.25 -4.12
C LYS A 50 1.58 19.04 -2.84
N LYS A 51 1.32 20.34 -2.85
CA LYS A 51 1.46 21.19 -1.66
C LYS A 51 0.52 20.74 -0.54
N LYS A 52 -0.73 20.41 -0.87
CA LYS A 52 -1.71 19.94 0.12
C LYS A 52 -1.33 18.59 0.72
N ILE A 53 -0.80 17.67 -0.08
CA ILE A 53 -0.28 16.38 0.41
C ILE A 53 0.82 16.61 1.44
N VAL A 54 1.79 17.48 1.14
CA VAL A 54 2.88 17.81 2.09
C VAL A 54 2.32 18.47 3.36
N GLU A 55 1.37 19.40 3.23
CA GLU A 55 0.71 20.04 4.36
C GLU A 55 0.04 19.01 5.28
N VAL A 56 -0.78 18.11 4.73
CA VAL A 56 -1.49 17.06 5.49
C VAL A 56 -0.51 16.05 6.10
N ALA A 57 0.54 15.67 5.37
CA ALA A 57 1.58 14.77 5.88
C ALA A 57 2.33 15.40 7.06
N SER A 58 2.61 16.71 7.00
CA SER A 58 3.28 17.44 8.08
C SER A 58 2.45 17.62 9.35
N GLN A 59 1.14 17.44 9.26
CA GLN A 59 0.22 17.50 10.40
C GLN A 59 0.09 16.15 11.14
N GLN A 60 0.69 15.08 10.60
CA GLN A 60 0.64 13.79 11.24
C GLN A 60 1.45 13.80 12.54
N PRO A 61 0.98 13.17 13.63
CA PRO A 61 1.66 13.21 14.92
C PRO A 61 3.11 12.72 14.87
N TYR A 62 3.37 11.74 14.02
CA TYR A 62 4.68 11.11 13.82
C TYR A 62 5.60 11.89 12.88
N TRP A 63 5.14 13.01 12.30
CA TRP A 63 5.96 13.79 11.39
C TRP A 63 7.12 14.47 12.12
N GLY A 64 8.35 14.16 11.70
CA GLY A 64 9.55 14.71 12.33
C GLY A 64 9.91 14.04 13.67
N GLU A 65 9.26 12.92 14.03
CA GLU A 65 9.72 12.10 15.15
C GLU A 65 11.14 11.58 14.89
N GLU A 66 11.97 11.66 15.93
CA GLU A 66 13.33 11.16 15.87
C GLU A 66 13.33 9.63 15.99
N VAL A 67 13.95 8.98 15.02
CA VAL A 67 14.19 7.53 15.07
C VAL A 67 15.58 7.24 15.65
N PRO A 68 15.74 6.18 16.46
CA PRO A 68 17.05 5.83 16.99
C PRO A 68 18.07 5.60 15.88
N ALA A 69 19.21 6.31 15.93
CA ALA A 69 20.26 6.21 14.90
C ALA A 69 20.78 4.78 14.72
N ARG A 70 20.69 3.95 15.77
CA ARG A 70 21.09 2.53 15.76
C ARG A 70 20.25 1.70 14.79
N TRP A 71 19.01 2.10 14.52
CA TRP A 71 18.14 1.42 13.56
C TRP A 71 18.65 1.52 12.13
N ILE A 72 19.40 2.58 11.79
CA ILE A 72 19.97 2.81 10.45
C ILE A 72 20.88 1.64 10.04
N LEU A 73 21.61 1.04 10.99
CA LEU A 73 22.49 -0.10 10.74
C LEU A 73 21.68 -1.33 10.29
N LEU A 74 20.59 -1.62 10.99
CA LEU A 74 19.67 -2.70 10.64
C LEU A 74 18.95 -2.42 9.32
N GLU A 75 18.48 -1.18 9.09
CA GLU A 75 17.88 -0.79 7.82
C GLU A 75 18.82 -1.00 6.64
N ARG A 76 20.11 -0.66 6.81
CA ARG A 76 21.13 -0.86 5.77
C ARG A 76 21.26 -2.34 5.41
N GLU A 77 21.28 -3.23 6.39
CA GLU A 77 21.31 -4.68 6.12
C GLU A 77 20.04 -5.17 5.44
N LEU A 78 18.86 -4.69 5.87
CA LEU A 78 17.60 -5.01 5.18
C LEU A 78 17.62 -4.54 3.73
N MET A 79 18.11 -3.32 3.45
CA MET A 79 18.24 -2.79 2.09
C MET A 79 19.21 -3.62 1.25
N ARG A 80 20.34 -4.03 1.82
CA ARG A 80 21.33 -4.89 1.14
C ARG A 80 20.72 -6.23 0.74
N LEU A 81 19.95 -6.85 1.62
CA LEU A 81 19.24 -8.11 1.34
C LEU A 81 18.16 -7.94 0.26
N LYS A 82 17.41 -6.83 0.31
CA LYS A 82 16.44 -6.49 -0.74
C LYS A 82 17.12 -6.34 -2.11
N ALA A 83 18.25 -5.63 -2.15
CA ALA A 83 19.04 -5.43 -3.36
C ALA A 83 19.62 -6.75 -3.91
N ALA A 84 19.96 -7.69 -3.02
CA ALA A 84 20.35 -9.06 -3.38
C ALA A 84 19.17 -9.95 -3.85
N GLY A 85 17.96 -9.40 -3.94
CA GLY A 85 16.77 -10.11 -4.42
C GLY A 85 16.07 -10.96 -3.37
N ILE A 86 16.52 -10.95 -2.11
CA ILE A 86 15.91 -11.71 -1.02
C ILE A 86 14.55 -11.10 -0.68
N LYS A 87 13.51 -11.96 -0.62
CA LYS A 87 12.12 -11.53 -0.38
C LYS A 87 11.66 -11.77 1.05
N VAL A 88 12.13 -12.84 1.67
CA VAL A 88 11.77 -13.23 3.03
C VAL A 88 13.01 -13.70 3.75
N ILE A 89 13.16 -13.29 5.01
CA ILE A 89 14.25 -13.74 5.89
C ILE A 89 13.68 -14.28 7.21
N PRO A 90 14.40 -15.20 7.87
CA PRO A 90 14.09 -15.55 9.24
C PRO A 90 14.47 -14.38 10.18
N ARG A 91 13.70 -14.19 11.25
CA ARG A 91 13.98 -13.19 12.30
C ARG A 91 15.36 -13.39 12.92
N THR A 92 15.78 -14.64 13.09
CA THR A 92 17.10 -15.01 13.66
C THR A 92 18.27 -14.44 12.87
N LEU A 93 18.13 -14.23 11.56
CA LEU A 93 19.17 -13.59 10.75
C LEU A 93 19.33 -12.12 11.12
N LEU A 94 18.22 -11.41 11.35
CA LEU A 94 18.26 -10.02 11.80
C LEU A 94 18.81 -9.91 13.22
N GLU A 95 18.47 -10.86 14.10
CA GLU A 95 19.05 -10.96 15.44
C GLU A 95 20.57 -11.17 15.37
N ALA A 96 21.05 -12.02 14.45
CA ALA A 96 22.48 -12.24 14.25
C ALA A 96 23.19 -10.96 13.74
N PHE A 97 22.58 -10.20 12.83
CA PHE A 97 23.13 -8.90 12.43
C PHE A 97 23.19 -7.95 13.61
N ASN A 98 22.12 -7.84 14.38
CA ASN A 98 22.09 -6.98 15.57
C ASN A 98 23.21 -7.35 16.57
N GLN A 99 23.43 -8.65 16.84
CA GLN A 99 24.48 -9.10 17.76
C GLN A 99 25.91 -8.90 17.22
N ALA A 100 26.07 -8.72 15.92
CA ALA A 100 27.36 -8.45 15.28
C ALA A 100 27.73 -6.95 15.26
N GLU A 101 26.78 -6.06 15.54
CA GLU A 101 27.03 -4.62 15.63
C GLU A 101 27.77 -4.26 16.92
N ASP A 102 28.57 -3.19 16.89
CA ASP A 102 29.33 -2.70 18.05
C ASP A 102 28.41 -2.31 19.23
N VAL A 103 27.17 -1.91 18.94
CA VAL A 103 26.19 -1.47 19.92
C VAL A 103 24.82 -2.13 19.65
N PRO A 104 24.64 -3.41 20.05
CA PRO A 104 23.45 -4.22 19.74
C PRO A 104 22.20 -3.72 20.49
N ILE A 105 21.07 -3.56 19.80
CA ILE A 105 19.79 -3.13 20.40
C ILE A 105 19.17 -4.26 21.23
N SER A 106 18.34 -3.91 22.22
CA SER A 106 17.66 -4.92 23.03
C SER A 106 16.62 -5.70 22.21
N ARG A 107 16.11 -6.80 22.75
CA ARG A 107 15.05 -7.58 22.08
C ARG A 107 13.78 -6.75 21.90
N GLU A 108 13.42 -6.00 22.93
CA GLU A 108 12.25 -5.11 22.94
C GLU A 108 12.40 -3.99 21.93
N GLU A 109 13.60 -3.41 21.82
CA GLU A 109 13.93 -2.39 20.84
C GLU A 109 13.91 -2.95 19.41
N LEU A 110 14.33 -4.21 19.21
CA LEU A 110 14.23 -4.90 17.92
C LEU A 110 12.78 -5.17 17.52
N ASP A 111 11.93 -5.56 18.48
CA ASP A 111 10.50 -5.71 18.23
C ASP A 111 9.83 -4.36 17.88
N LEU A 112 10.26 -3.27 18.51
CA LEU A 112 9.80 -1.92 18.18
C LEU A 112 10.24 -1.50 16.78
N PHE A 113 11.50 -1.76 16.42
CA PHE A 113 12.03 -1.53 15.08
C PHE A 113 11.21 -2.28 14.02
N LEU A 114 10.96 -3.58 14.21
CA LEU A 114 10.20 -4.38 13.26
C LEU A 114 8.75 -3.90 13.09
N LYS A 115 8.10 -3.50 14.19
CA LYS A 115 6.75 -2.89 14.14
C LYS A 115 6.77 -1.57 13.38
N PHE A 116 7.71 -0.69 13.70
CA PHE A 116 7.86 0.60 13.01
C PHE A 116 8.03 0.41 11.49
N GLN A 117 8.94 -0.48 11.08
CA GLN A 117 9.17 -0.76 9.65
C GLN A 117 7.96 -1.39 8.96
N ASN A 118 7.15 -2.16 9.68
CA ASN A 118 5.89 -2.70 9.20
C ASN A 118 4.83 -1.60 9.03
N ASP A 119 4.71 -0.69 10.00
CA ASP A 119 3.69 0.36 10.01
C ASP A 119 3.91 1.39 8.89
N ILE A 120 5.17 1.69 8.55
CA ILE A 120 5.52 2.52 7.38
C ILE A 120 5.49 1.75 6.05
N GLY A 121 5.24 0.44 6.09
CA GLY A 121 5.14 -0.41 4.89
C GLY A 121 6.47 -0.73 4.21
N THR A 122 7.60 -0.57 4.89
CA THR A 122 8.92 -0.92 4.35
C THR A 122 9.14 -2.42 4.32
N ILE A 123 8.62 -3.15 5.31
CA ILE A 123 8.59 -4.62 5.38
C ILE A 123 7.18 -5.08 5.79
N LEU A 124 6.92 -6.38 5.77
CA LEU A 124 5.79 -6.96 6.50
C LEU A 124 6.32 -7.82 7.64
N TYR A 125 5.82 -7.55 8.84
CA TYR A 125 6.13 -8.31 10.04
C TYR A 125 4.83 -8.59 10.81
N PHE A 126 4.65 -9.85 11.20
CA PHE A 126 3.45 -10.29 11.89
C PHE A 126 3.83 -10.75 13.31
N SER A 127 3.30 -10.09 14.33
CA SER A 127 3.49 -10.50 15.73
C SER A 127 2.70 -11.75 16.12
N LEU A 128 2.07 -12.43 15.16
CA LEU A 128 1.37 -13.70 15.36
C LEU A 128 2.37 -14.82 15.59
N GLU A 129 2.09 -15.72 16.54
CA GLU A 129 3.05 -16.74 16.97
C GLU A 129 3.56 -17.64 15.85
N VAL A 130 2.71 -17.94 14.86
CA VAL A 130 3.06 -18.77 13.69
C VAL A 130 3.85 -18.03 12.60
N LEU A 131 3.93 -16.69 12.67
CA LEU A 131 4.56 -15.85 11.65
C LEU A 131 5.68 -14.94 12.19
N LYS A 132 5.82 -14.80 13.52
CA LYS A 132 6.80 -13.93 14.19
C LYS A 132 8.25 -14.23 13.82
N ASP A 133 8.52 -15.42 13.30
CA ASP A 133 9.86 -15.86 12.90
C ASP A 133 10.20 -15.48 11.45
N LYS A 134 9.27 -14.89 10.69
CA LYS A 134 9.48 -14.51 9.29
C LYS A 134 9.27 -13.02 9.09
N ILE A 135 10.18 -12.42 8.34
CA ILE A 135 10.12 -11.02 7.94
C ILE A 135 10.07 -10.98 6.41
N VAL A 136 9.01 -10.39 5.86
CA VAL A 136 8.90 -10.18 4.41
C VAL A 136 9.54 -8.83 4.08
N LEU A 137 10.66 -8.87 3.37
CA LEU A 137 11.44 -7.68 3.02
C LEU A 137 10.78 -6.85 1.90
N VAL A 138 10.02 -7.51 1.03
CA VAL A 138 9.39 -6.88 -0.13
C VAL A 138 7.87 -7.08 -0.05
N PRO A 139 7.11 -6.11 0.51
CA PRO A 139 5.65 -6.23 0.62
C PRO A 139 4.95 -6.53 -0.71
N GLN A 140 5.44 -5.95 -1.82
CA GLN A 140 4.90 -6.20 -3.16
C GLN A 140 4.93 -7.68 -3.54
N TRP A 141 5.97 -8.42 -3.13
CA TRP A 141 6.06 -9.86 -3.41
C TRP A 141 4.93 -10.64 -2.74
N MET A 142 4.57 -10.28 -1.50
CA MET A 142 3.43 -10.88 -0.80
C MET A 142 2.11 -10.50 -1.46
N ILE A 143 1.96 -9.24 -1.86
CA ILE A 143 0.77 -8.76 -2.58
C ILE A 143 0.59 -9.54 -3.89
N ASP A 144 1.66 -9.76 -4.64
CA ASP A 144 1.61 -10.49 -5.91
C ASP A 144 1.28 -11.97 -5.69
N ALA A 145 1.84 -12.59 -4.66
CA ALA A 145 1.47 -13.96 -4.27
C ALA A 145 -0.02 -14.08 -3.89
N LEU A 146 -0.54 -13.12 -3.11
CA LEU A 146 -1.95 -13.07 -2.74
C LEU A 146 -2.84 -12.83 -3.96
N LYS A 147 -2.46 -11.91 -4.86
CA LYS A 147 -3.14 -11.68 -6.14
C LYS A 147 -3.23 -12.99 -6.92
N SER A 148 -2.11 -13.66 -7.15
CA SER A 148 -2.09 -14.94 -7.87
C SER A 148 -2.98 -15.99 -7.23
N LEU A 149 -3.07 -16.04 -5.90
CA LEU A 149 -3.94 -16.96 -5.19
C LEU A 149 -5.42 -16.66 -5.43
N ILE A 150 -5.84 -15.40 -5.24
CA ILE A 150 -7.25 -15.01 -5.39
C ILE A 150 -7.71 -15.01 -6.85
N THR A 151 -6.80 -14.79 -7.81
CA THR A 151 -7.08 -14.83 -9.24
C THR A 151 -6.86 -16.20 -9.86
N ALA A 152 -6.38 -17.20 -9.10
CA ALA A 152 -6.15 -18.53 -9.63
C ALA A 152 -7.48 -19.14 -10.10
N GLU A 153 -7.48 -19.68 -11.33
CA GLU A 153 -8.62 -20.31 -11.97
C GLU A 153 -9.37 -21.26 -11.02
N MET A 154 -8.63 -22.08 -10.26
CA MET A 154 -9.25 -23.04 -9.35
C MET A 154 -10.16 -22.43 -8.26
N PHE A 155 -9.96 -21.16 -7.89
CA PHE A 155 -10.82 -20.46 -6.93
C PHE A 155 -11.93 -19.65 -7.63
N VAL A 156 -11.67 -19.18 -8.86
CA VAL A 156 -12.61 -18.39 -9.66
C VAL A 156 -13.64 -19.29 -10.38
N LEU A 157 -13.21 -20.44 -10.89
CA LEU A 157 -14.04 -21.37 -11.67
C LEU A 157 -14.85 -22.33 -10.80
N ARG A 158 -14.42 -22.62 -9.56
CA ARG A 158 -15.10 -23.58 -8.68
C ARG A 158 -16.47 -23.12 -8.20
N ASN A 159 -16.74 -21.82 -8.20
CA ASN A 159 -17.98 -21.31 -7.64
C ASN A 159 -19.12 -21.12 -8.67
N VAL A 160 -18.83 -21.04 -9.98
CA VAL A 160 -19.88 -20.98 -11.02
C VAL A 160 -19.35 -21.49 -12.39
N PRO A 161 -19.81 -22.64 -12.93
CA PRO A 161 -19.37 -23.15 -14.23
C PRO A 161 -19.59 -22.18 -15.42
N ALA A 162 -20.61 -21.32 -15.33
CA ALA A 162 -20.89 -20.29 -16.33
C ALA A 162 -19.84 -19.16 -16.35
N VAL A 163 -19.17 -18.90 -15.22
CA VAL A 163 -18.09 -17.90 -15.10
C VAL A 163 -16.81 -18.43 -15.75
N ALA A 164 -16.58 -19.73 -15.70
CA ALA A 164 -15.38 -20.33 -16.28
C ALA A 164 -15.25 -20.17 -17.80
N LYS A 165 -16.36 -20.36 -18.52
CA LYS A 165 -16.38 -20.16 -19.97
C LYS A 165 -16.12 -18.68 -20.36
N LYS A 166 -16.53 -17.74 -19.51
CA LYS A 166 -16.31 -16.30 -19.73
C LYS A 166 -14.87 -15.87 -19.43
N TRP A 167 -14.22 -16.49 -18.45
CA TRP A 167 -12.79 -16.29 -18.20
C TRP A 167 -11.92 -16.84 -19.33
N ASP A 168 -12.24 -18.01 -19.88
CA ASP A 168 -11.53 -18.55 -21.05
C ASP A 168 -11.68 -17.65 -22.28
N MET A 169 -12.88 -17.06 -22.48
CA MET A 169 -13.09 -16.05 -23.51
C MET A 169 -12.27 -14.78 -23.25
N PHE A 170 -12.25 -14.23 -22.04
CA PHE A 170 -11.44 -13.07 -21.69
C PHE A 170 -9.94 -13.32 -21.93
N ASN A 171 -9.42 -14.47 -21.51
CA ASN A 171 -8.01 -14.80 -21.68
C ASN A 171 -7.61 -14.95 -23.17
N LYS A 172 -8.53 -15.40 -24.03
CA LYS A 172 -8.28 -15.57 -25.47
C LYS A 172 -8.51 -14.30 -26.30
N SER A 173 -9.51 -13.49 -25.95
CA SER A 173 -9.94 -12.34 -26.76
C SER A 173 -9.64 -10.98 -26.14
N GLY A 174 -9.26 -10.93 -24.86
CA GLY A 174 -9.09 -9.70 -24.08
C GLY A 174 -10.41 -9.00 -23.71
N GLN A 175 -11.57 -9.58 -24.01
CA GLN A 175 -12.87 -8.95 -23.78
C GLN A 175 -13.46 -9.31 -22.41
N LEU A 176 -13.56 -8.32 -21.52
CA LEU A 176 -14.11 -8.50 -20.18
C LEU A 176 -15.64 -8.42 -20.22
N SER A 177 -16.31 -9.51 -19.84
CA SER A 177 -17.78 -9.55 -19.78
C SER A 177 -18.30 -8.84 -18.52
N PRO A 178 -19.41 -8.09 -18.57
CA PRO A 178 -19.94 -7.33 -17.42
C PRO A 178 -20.19 -8.17 -16.16
N GLU A 179 -20.51 -9.45 -16.31
CA GLU A 179 -20.77 -10.37 -15.21
C GLU A 179 -19.51 -10.83 -14.48
N LEU A 180 -18.31 -10.49 -15.00
CA LEU A 180 -17.04 -10.67 -14.32
C LEU A 180 -16.66 -9.47 -13.45
N ILE A 181 -17.40 -8.36 -13.53
CA ILE A 181 -17.09 -7.09 -12.84
C ILE A 181 -17.76 -7.02 -11.44
N GLY A 182 -18.75 -7.90 -11.18
CA GLY A 182 -19.56 -7.89 -9.95
C GLY A 182 -19.39 -9.10 -9.02
N LEU A 183 -18.31 -9.88 -9.17
CA LEU A 183 -17.93 -10.99 -8.27
C LEU A 183 -16.97 -10.52 -7.18
#